data_AF-A0A0W0ZCA0-F1
#
_entry.id   AF-A0A0W0ZCA0-F1
#
_cell.length_a   1.000
_cell.length_b   1.000
_cell.length_c   1.000
_cell.angle_alpha   90.00
_cell.angle_beta   90.00
_cell.angle_gamma   90.00
#
_symmetry.space_group_name_H-M   'P 1'
#
loop_
_entity.id
_entity.type
_entity.pdbx_description
1 polymer ?
#
loop_
_entity_poly.entity_id
_entity_poly.type
_entity_poly.pdbx_seq_one_letter_code
_entity_poly.pdbx_strand_id
1 'polypeptide(L)'
;MSAEIFLAEKLRRFEVIDYIFVMLVYYVFGLMILSVYPPLMGIAWWFYLIVLVICAFPLIIHLISQPGETILSKFNPCVKSNTPSLQVLLSLVMFFAACIIVSFIPILAHVKWWVYLIIMVLLSLKPLQKNWFW
;
A
#
# COMPACT_ATOMS: atom_id res chain seq x y z
N MET A 1 19.74 5.41 -17.96
CA MET A 1 18.35 5.08 -17.53
C MET A 1 18.13 5.70 -16.16
N SER A 2 17.08 6.50 -15.95
CA SER A 2 16.83 7.09 -14.62
C SER A 2 16.27 6.04 -13.66
N ALA A 3 16.47 6.23 -12.35
CA ALA A 3 15.96 5.33 -11.32
C ALA A 3 14.44 5.14 -11.42
N GLU A 4 13.72 6.20 -11.80
CA GLU A 4 12.27 6.16 -12.01
C GLU A 4 11.87 5.20 -13.13
N ILE A 5 12.56 5.25 -14.28
CA ILE A 5 12.26 4.38 -15.42
C ILE A 5 12.60 2.92 -15.08
N PHE A 6 13.71 2.68 -14.38
CA PHE A 6 14.11 1.34 -13.95
C PHE A 6 13.11 0.70 -12.98
N LEU A 7 12.66 1.46 -11.97
CA LEU A 7 11.68 0.99 -11.00
C LEU A 7 10.30 0.79 -11.64
N ALA A 8 9.88 1.70 -12.52
CA ALA A 8 8.64 1.55 -13.27
C ALA A 8 8.65 0.25 -14.07
N GLU A 9 9.71 -0.06 -14.81
CA GLU A 9 9.80 -1.29 -15.60
C GLU A 9 9.66 -2.56 -14.76
N LYS A 10 10.24 -2.59 -13.56
CA LYS A 10 10.06 -3.71 -12.61
C LYS A 10 8.63 -3.78 -12.08
N LEU A 11 8.02 -2.65 -11.74
CA LEU A 11 6.63 -2.59 -11.26
C LEU A 11 5.61 -3.05 -12.32
N ARG A 12 5.87 -2.81 -13.61
CA ARG A 12 5.00 -3.25 -14.71
C ARG A 12 4.89 -4.76 -14.83
N ARG A 13 5.84 -5.52 -14.28
CA ARG A 13 5.83 -6.99 -14.26
C ARG A 13 4.90 -7.56 -13.20
N PHE A 14 4.37 -6.73 -12.30
CA PHE A 14 3.47 -7.19 -11.26
C PHE A 14 2.12 -7.64 -11.82
N GLU A 15 1.67 -8.80 -11.37
CA GLU A 15 0.29 -9.18 -11.52
C GLU A 15 -0.57 -8.51 -10.44
N VAL A 16 -1.88 -8.52 -10.67
CA VAL A 16 -2.89 -8.03 -9.71
C VAL A 16 -2.68 -8.63 -8.31
N ILE A 17 -2.35 -9.92 -8.24
CA ILE A 17 -2.12 -10.61 -6.97
C ILE A 17 -0.90 -10.02 -6.26
N ASP A 18 0.20 -9.81 -6.97
CA ASP A 18 1.44 -9.25 -6.39
C ASP A 18 1.21 -7.83 -5.86
N TYR A 19 0.42 -7.04 -6.58
CA TYR A 19 0.00 -5.71 -6.13
C TYR A 19 -0.81 -5.74 -4.83
N ILE A 20 -1.71 -6.72 -4.67
CA ILE A 20 -2.46 -6.91 -3.41
C ILE A 20 -1.51 -7.28 -2.26
N PHE A 21 -0.52 -8.15 -2.49
CA PHE A 21 0.50 -8.47 -1.48
C PHE A 21 1.28 -7.22 -1.06
N VAL A 22 1.64 -6.36 -2.00
CA VAL A 22 2.32 -5.08 -1.73
C VAL A 22 1.45 -4.14 -0.89
N MET A 23 0.16 -4.02 -1.22
CA MET A 23 -0.79 -3.23 -0.40
C MET A 23 -0.85 -3.74 1.04
N LEU A 24 -0.89 -5.06 1.24
CA LEU A 24 -0.90 -5.67 2.57
C LEU A 24 0.42 -5.40 3.30
N VAL A 25 1.56 -5.48 2.62
CA VAL A 25 2.86 -5.12 3.23
C VAL A 25 2.86 -3.67 3.71
N TYR A 26 2.40 -2.72 2.89
CA TYR A 26 2.31 -1.30 3.30
C TYR A 26 1.36 -1.08 4.48
N TYR A 27 0.23 -1.78 4.50
CA TYR A 27 -0.71 -1.73 5.62
C TYR A 27 -0.08 -2.25 6.91
N VAL A 28 0.55 -3.42 6.86
CA VAL A 28 1.22 -4.04 8.01
C VAL A 28 2.39 -3.18 8.48
N PHE A 29 3.11 -2.53 7.56
CA PHE A 29 4.13 -1.54 7.89
C PHE A 29 3.56 -0.36 8.68
N GLY A 30 2.37 0.14 8.31
CA GLY A 30 1.67 1.17 9.08
C GLY A 30 1.30 0.70 10.49
N LEU A 31 0.79 -0.52 10.64
CA LEU A 31 0.53 -1.12 11.96
C LEU A 31 1.82 -1.23 12.80
N MET A 32 2.94 -1.62 12.18
CA MET A 32 4.23 -1.67 12.86
C MET A 32 4.65 -0.29 13.38
N ILE A 33 4.56 0.76 12.55
CA ILE A 33 4.88 2.13 12.97
C ILE A 33 4.00 2.55 14.16
N LEU A 34 2.70 2.28 14.11
CA LEU A 34 1.78 2.62 15.20
C LEU A 34 2.13 1.89 16.50
N SER A 35 2.54 0.63 16.43
CA SER A 35 2.98 -0.14 17.60
C SER A 35 4.27 0.38 18.24
N VAL A 36 5.11 1.08 17.46
CA VAL A 36 6.39 1.65 17.92
C VAL A 36 6.23 3.12 18.31
N TYR A 37 5.28 3.83 17.71
CA TYR A 37 5.05 5.27 17.93
C TYR A 37 3.59 5.56 18.33
N PRO A 38 3.23 5.27 19.60
CA PRO A 38 1.89 5.50 20.15
C PRO A 38 1.31 6.92 20.02
N PRO A 39 2.09 8.03 19.98
CA PRO A 39 1.52 9.37 19.86
C PRO A 39 0.59 9.57 18.66
N LEU A 40 0.75 8.80 17.57
CA LEU A 40 -0.17 8.82 16.44
C LEU A 40 -1.59 8.41 16.80
N MET A 41 -1.79 7.58 17.84
CA MET A 41 -3.14 7.21 18.29
C MET A 41 -3.89 8.37 18.96
N GLY A 42 -3.19 9.44 19.35
CA GLY A 42 -3.81 10.63 19.93
C GLY A 42 -4.48 11.55 18.90
N ILE A 43 -4.28 11.30 17.60
CA ILE A 43 -4.90 12.07 16.52
C ILE A 43 -6.29 11.50 16.23
N ALA A 44 -7.26 12.38 16.00
CA ALA A 44 -8.62 11.97 15.69
C ALA A 44 -8.70 11.21 14.35
N TRP A 45 -9.47 10.12 14.34
CA TRP A 45 -9.61 9.22 13.17
C TRP A 45 -10.05 9.95 11.90
N TRP A 46 -10.89 10.99 12.01
CA TRP A 46 -11.40 11.74 10.86
C TRP A 46 -10.29 12.54 10.16
N PHE A 47 -9.24 12.95 10.88
CA PHE A 47 -8.08 13.59 10.27
C PHE A 47 -7.36 12.62 9.33
N TYR A 48 -7.16 11.37 9.78
CA TYR A 48 -6.62 10.31 8.94
C TYR A 48 -7.50 10.01 7.73
N LEU A 49 -8.83 10.07 7.89
CA LEU A 49 -9.75 9.93 6.76
C LEU A 49 -9.55 11.02 5.71
N ILE A 50 -9.43 12.29 6.12
CA ILE A 50 -9.20 13.41 5.20
C ILE A 50 -7.91 13.20 4.40
N VAL A 51 -6.80 12.91 5.09
CA VAL A 51 -5.50 12.73 4.42
C VAL A 51 -5.51 11.50 3.53
N LEU A 52 -6.17 10.41 3.94
CA LEU A 52 -6.39 9.24 3.12
C LEU A 52 -7.10 9.60 1.81
N VAL A 53 -8.18 10.39 1.87
CA VAL A 53 -8.91 10.83 0.66
C VAL A 53 -8.00 11.64 -0.26
N ILE A 54 -7.20 12.57 0.29
CA ILE A 54 -6.24 13.38 -0.49
C ILE A 54 -5.23 12.48 -1.19
N CYS A 55 -4.66 11.48 -0.51
CA CYS A 55 -3.70 10.55 -1.10
C CYS A 55 -4.35 9.55 -2.07
N ALA A 56 -5.60 9.15 -1.83
CA ALA A 56 -6.31 8.19 -2.66
C ALA A 56 -6.84 8.83 -3.95
N PHE A 57 -7.12 10.13 -3.95
CA PHE A 57 -7.75 10.80 -5.08
C PHE A 57 -6.99 10.61 -6.40
N PRO A 58 -5.66 10.83 -6.48
CA PRO A 58 -4.93 10.59 -7.73
C PRO A 58 -4.93 9.11 -8.15
N LEU A 59 -4.91 8.17 -7.21
CA LEU A 59 -4.98 6.74 -7.51
C LEU A 59 -6.34 6.34 -8.08
N ILE A 60 -7.42 6.91 -7.56
CA ILE A 60 -8.79 6.69 -8.04
C ILE A 60 -8.94 7.26 -9.45
N ILE A 61 -8.45 8.47 -9.69
CA ILE A 61 -8.46 9.08 -11.04
C ILE A 61 -7.63 8.23 -12.01
N HIS A 62 -6.45 7.77 -11.59
CA HIS A 62 -5.61 6.88 -12.39
C HIS A 62 -6.30 5.56 -12.73
N LEU A 63 -7.04 4.96 -11.79
CA LEU A 63 -7.82 3.74 -12.03
C LEU A 63 -8.98 3.98 -13.00
N ILE A 64 -9.72 5.08 -12.83
CA ILE A 64 -10.89 5.41 -13.67
C ILE A 64 -10.48 5.75 -15.11
N SER A 65 -9.31 6.37 -15.30
CA SER A 65 -8.78 6.74 -16.61
C SER A 65 -8.27 5.54 -17.42
N GLN A 66 -8.10 4.36 -16.81
CA GLN A 66 -7.68 3.16 -17.52
C GLN A 66 -8.77 2.63 -18.47
N PRO A 67 -8.36 1.96 -19.56
CA PRO A 67 -9.30 1.30 -20.47
C PRO A 67 -10.04 0.14 -19.79
N GLY A 68 -11.36 0.06 -19.98
CA GLY A 68 -12.22 -1.03 -19.47
C GLY A 68 -13.65 -0.56 -19.20
N GLU A 69 -14.63 -1.45 -19.34
CA GLU A 69 -16.04 -1.14 -19.08
C GLU A 69 -16.42 -1.20 -17.59
N THR A 70 -15.71 -2.02 -16.79
CA THR A 70 -15.98 -2.22 -15.37
C THR A 70 -14.75 -1.90 -14.53
N ILE A 71 -14.93 -1.56 -13.25
CA ILE A 71 -13.82 -1.25 -12.32
C ILE A 71 -12.83 -2.42 -12.24
N LEU A 72 -13.35 -3.65 -12.25
CA LEU A 72 -12.53 -4.86 -12.17
C LEU A 72 -11.67 -5.05 -13.42
N SER A 73 -12.21 -4.77 -14.62
CA SER A 73 -11.45 -4.87 -15.87
C SER A 73 -10.40 -3.77 -16.02
N LYS A 74 -10.62 -2.60 -15.41
CA LYS A 74 -9.65 -1.49 -15.34
C LYS A 74 -8.47 -1.75 -14.40
N PHE A 75 -8.61 -2.68 -13.45
CA PHE A 75 -7.60 -2.90 -12.40
C PHE A 75 -6.29 -3.49 -12.95
N ASN A 76 -6.36 -4.47 -13.86
CA ASN A 76 -5.15 -5.07 -14.45
C ASN A 76 -4.33 -4.06 -15.29
N PRO A 77 -4.94 -3.27 -16.21
CA PRO A 77 -4.25 -2.16 -16.86
C PRO A 77 -3.66 -1.14 -15.88
N CYS A 78 -4.37 -0.84 -14.78
CA CYS A 78 -3.92 0.10 -13.74
C CYS A 78 -2.64 -0.40 -13.06
N VAL A 79 -2.58 -1.68 -12.71
CA VAL A 79 -1.38 -2.29 -12.11
C VAL A 79 -0.21 -2.27 -13.09
N LYS A 80 -0.47 -2.51 -14.38
CA LYS A 80 0.55 -2.46 -15.44
C LYS A 80 1.04 -1.06 -15.81
N SER A 81 0.33 0.00 -15.41
CA SER A 81 0.76 1.39 -15.63
C SER A 81 1.35 2.02 -14.37
N ASN A 82 1.71 1.21 -13.37
CA ASN A 82 2.31 1.68 -12.13
C ASN A 82 3.58 2.50 -12.37
N THR A 83 3.71 3.55 -11.57
CA THR A 83 4.93 4.36 -11.45
C THR A 83 5.38 4.38 -9.99
N PRO A 84 6.66 4.71 -9.72
CA PRO A 84 7.14 4.85 -8.35
C PRO A 84 6.35 5.89 -7.54
N SER A 85 5.89 6.96 -8.18
CA SER A 85 5.04 7.97 -7.54
C SER A 85 3.71 7.37 -7.07
N LEU A 86 3.02 6.59 -7.91
CA LEU A 86 1.78 5.90 -7.54
C LEU A 86 2.00 4.92 -6.36
N GLN A 87 3.16 4.26 -6.30
CA GLN A 87 3.51 3.38 -5.18
C GLN A 87 3.68 4.14 -3.86
N VAL A 88 4.27 5.34 -3.89
CA VAL A 88 4.35 6.20 -2.69
C VAL A 88 2.96 6.60 -2.24
N LEU A 89 2.09 7.06 -3.14
CA LEU A 89 0.70 7.38 -2.78
C LEU A 89 -0.04 6.15 -2.22
N LEU A 90 0.14 4.97 -2.82
CA LEU A 90 -0.45 3.73 -2.32
C LEU A 90 0.02 3.40 -0.91
N SER A 91 1.32 3.54 -0.64
CA SER A 91 1.87 3.31 0.71
C SER A 91 1.26 4.26 1.73
N LEU A 92 1.06 5.53 1.38
CA LEU A 92 0.42 6.52 2.25
C LEU A 92 -1.06 6.18 2.49
N VAL A 93 -1.80 5.79 1.45
CA VAL A 93 -3.20 5.34 1.58
C VAL A 93 -3.31 4.16 2.53
N MET A 94 -2.46 3.14 2.36
CA MET A 94 -2.48 1.96 3.23
C MET A 94 -2.03 2.28 4.66
N PHE A 95 -1.08 3.20 4.82
CA PHE A 95 -0.65 3.69 6.13
C PHE A 95 -1.78 4.40 6.88
N PHE A 96 -2.45 5.37 6.24
CA PHE A 96 -3.57 6.08 6.89
C PHE A 96 -4.77 5.17 7.12
N ALA A 97 -5.00 4.18 6.25
CA ALA A 97 -5.99 3.14 6.50
C ALA A 97 -5.66 2.35 7.77
N ALA A 98 -4.39 1.98 7.99
CA ALA A 98 -3.95 1.33 9.21
C ALA A 98 -4.23 2.20 10.45
N CYS A 99 -3.93 3.50 10.40
CA CYS A 99 -4.23 4.44 11.49
C CYS A 99 -5.72 4.46 11.83
N ILE A 100 -6.60 4.55 10.82
CA ILE A 100 -8.06 4.55 11.01
C ILE A 100 -8.51 3.23 11.66
N ILE A 101 -8.06 2.08 11.15
CA ILE A 101 -8.46 0.78 11.67
C ILE A 101 -8.01 0.61 13.12
N VAL A 102 -6.79 1.03 13.47
CA VAL A 102 -6.31 1.00 14.86
C VAL A 102 -7.14 1.90 15.78
N SER A 103 -7.65 3.03 15.31
CA SER A 103 -8.56 3.87 16.10
C SER A 103 -9.86 3.14 16.49
N PHE A 104 -10.36 2.24 15.63
CA PHE A 104 -11.54 1.42 15.92
C PHE A 104 -11.21 0.11 16.64
N ILE A 105 -10.01 -0.43 16.40
CA ILE A 105 -9.54 -1.72 16.91
C ILE A 105 -8.19 -1.51 17.63
N PRO A 106 -8.19 -0.94 18.84
CA PRO A 106 -6.97 -0.54 19.53
C PRO A 106 -6.05 -1.70 19.92
N ILE A 107 -6.56 -2.94 19.97
CA ILE A 107 -5.75 -4.14 20.28
C ILE A 107 -4.59 -4.32 19.30
N LEU A 108 -4.73 -3.82 18.05
CA LEU A 108 -3.68 -3.88 17.04
C LEU A 108 -2.46 -3.05 17.46
N ALA A 109 -2.64 -1.90 18.12
CA ALA A 109 -1.49 -1.11 18.57
C ALA A 109 -0.66 -1.80 19.68
N HIS A 110 -1.25 -2.75 20.39
CA HIS A 110 -0.58 -3.47 21.48
C HIS A 110 0.17 -4.73 21.01
N VAL A 111 0.02 -5.11 19.75
CA VAL A 111 0.79 -6.22 19.17
C VAL A 111 2.26 -5.79 19.08
N LYS A 112 3.17 -6.68 19.47
CA LYS A 112 4.61 -6.40 19.42
C LYS A 112 5.07 -6.18 17.97
N TRP A 113 5.86 -5.12 17.75
CA TRP A 113 6.33 -4.70 16.43
C TRP A 113 6.97 -5.84 15.60
N TRP A 114 7.66 -6.78 16.24
CA TRP A 114 8.33 -7.89 15.55
C TRP A 114 7.34 -8.87 14.90
N VAL A 115 6.11 -8.97 15.41
CA VAL A 115 5.05 -9.78 14.79
C VAL A 115 4.72 -9.21 13.41
N TYR A 116 4.57 -7.89 13.33
CA TYR A 116 4.34 -7.19 12.07
C TYR A 116 5.53 -7.34 11.12
N LEU A 117 6.76 -7.29 11.63
CA LEU A 117 7.96 -7.55 10.83
C LEU A 117 7.94 -8.94 10.20
N ILE A 118 7.63 -10.00 10.96
CA ILE A 118 7.53 -11.37 10.44
C ILE A 118 6.45 -11.45 9.35
N ILE A 119 5.28 -10.86 9.59
CA ILE A 119 4.18 -10.86 8.61
C ILE A 119 4.60 -10.14 7.32
N MET A 120 5.28 -9.00 7.40
CA MET A 120 5.79 -8.29 6.22
C MET A 120 6.76 -9.14 5.42
N VAL A 121 7.71 -9.81 6.09
CA VAL A 121 8.65 -10.72 5.42
C VAL A 121 7.89 -11.80 4.67
N LEU A 122 6.95 -12.50 5.32
CA LEU A 122 6.16 -13.55 4.68
C LEU A 122 5.34 -13.05 3.48
N LEU A 123 4.67 -11.90 3.62
CA LEU A 123 3.86 -11.30 2.56
C LEU A 123 4.71 -10.81 1.38
N SER A 124 5.93 -10.35 1.64
CA SER A 124 6.85 -9.86 0.59
C SER A 124 7.51 -10.98 -0.20
N LEU A 125 7.60 -12.22 0.31
CA LEU A 125 8.25 -13.33 -0.39
C LEU A 125 7.66 -13.58 -1.79
N LYS A 126 6.33 -13.62 -1.90
CA LYS A 126 5.66 -13.92 -3.17
C LYS A 126 5.91 -12.87 -4.26
N PRO A 127 5.68 -11.56 -4.04
CA PRO A 127 6.00 -10.54 -5.05
C PRO A 127 7.51 -10.45 -5.35
N LEU A 128 8.37 -10.79 -4.39
CA LEU A 128 9.82 -10.83 -4.60
C LEU A 128 10.26 -12.00 -5.48
N GLN A 129 9.66 -13.19 -5.37
CA GLN A 129 10.04 -14.36 -6.18
C GLN A 129 9.97 -14.12 -7.69
N LYS A 130 9.04 -13.29 -8.17
CA LYS A 130 8.92 -12.94 -9.59
C LYS A 130 9.94 -11.88 -10.05
N ASN A 131 10.44 -11.07 -9.12
CA ASN A 131 11.42 -10.01 -9.41
C ASN A 131 12.87 -10.41 -9.13
N TRP A 132 13.09 -11.48 -8.36
CA TRP A 132 14.41 -11.96 -7.93
C TRP A 132 15.22 -12.61 -9.04
N PHE A 133 14.56 -13.19 -10.05
CA PHE A 133 15.23 -13.75 -11.22
C PHE A 133 15.02 -12.83 -12.43
N TRP A 134 15.99 -11.94 -12.66
CA TRP A 134 16.24 -11.18 -13.90
C TRP A 134 15.02 -10.54 -14.61
#